data_AF-A0A8T7FIH5-F1
#
_entry.id   AF-A0A8T7FIH5-F1
#
_cell.length_a   1.000
_cell.length_b   1.000
_cell.length_c   1.000
_cell.angle_alpha   90.00
_cell.angle_beta   90.00
_cell.angle_gamma   90.00
#
_symmetry.space_group_name_H-M   'P 1'
#
loop_
_entity.id
_entity.type
_entity.pdbx_description
1 polymer ?
#
loop_
_entity_poly.entity_id
_entity_poly.type
_entity_poly.pdbx_seq_one_letter_code
_entity_poly.pdbx_strand_id
1 'polypeptide(L)'
;MTGFVLSPVLHLGESKRDCNTDILRSHENLGAYLASIIPPDSLVYWDGGNAFTPMIYAPQARIFPPQINDGYTFHIGGDPDVLYYFSHWNGELDLRWRSEADVFIIEAKRYANWADFLTPQEFQEFPRPADSPSCVEGAELRIFQRLP
;
A
#
# COMPACT_ATOMS: atom_id res chain seq x y z
N MET A 1 -45.29 -9.86 6.03
CA MET A 1 -44.43 -11.06 6.17
C MET A 1 -43.86 -11.41 4.81
N THR A 2 -42.88 -10.64 4.33
CA THR A 2 -42.30 -10.86 2.98
C THR A 2 -40.77 -10.63 2.95
N GLY A 3 -40.20 -10.03 4.01
CA GLY A 3 -38.76 -9.78 4.12
C GLY A 3 -37.90 -11.02 4.38
N PHE A 4 -38.49 -12.12 4.84
CA PHE A 4 -37.76 -13.38 5.06
C PHE A 4 -37.53 -14.21 3.79
N VAL A 5 -38.25 -13.91 2.70
CA VAL A 5 -38.13 -14.67 1.44
C VAL A 5 -36.98 -14.14 0.57
N LEU A 6 -36.56 -12.88 0.79
CA LEU A 6 -35.51 -12.22 0.01
C LEU A 6 -34.16 -12.13 0.72
N SER A 7 -34.00 -12.68 1.93
CA SER A 7 -32.66 -12.90 2.48
C SER A 7 -32.00 -13.95 1.60
N PRO A 8 -31.01 -13.60 0.76
CA PRO A 8 -30.34 -14.59 -0.02
C PRO A 8 -29.65 -15.52 0.96
N VAL A 9 -29.47 -16.74 0.50
CA VAL A 9 -28.61 -17.78 1.01
C VAL A 9 -27.15 -17.27 0.99
N LEU A 10 -26.84 -16.25 1.79
CA LEU A 10 -25.55 -15.54 1.91
C LEU A 10 -24.50 -16.35 2.70
N HIS A 11 -24.81 -17.60 3.02
CA HIS A 11 -23.97 -18.48 3.83
C HIS A 11 -23.74 -19.85 3.18
N LEU A 12 -23.81 -19.94 1.84
CA LEU A 12 -23.21 -21.04 1.08
C LEU A 12 -21.83 -20.69 0.50
N GLY A 13 -21.29 -19.51 0.84
CA GLY A 13 -19.88 -19.20 0.58
C GLY A 13 -19.01 -19.94 1.58
N GLU A 14 -18.46 -21.08 1.16
CA GLU A 14 -17.44 -21.79 1.90
C GLU A 14 -16.30 -20.80 2.24
N SER A 15 -16.00 -20.59 3.52
CA SER A 15 -14.83 -19.80 3.93
C SER A 15 -13.59 -20.62 3.62
N LYS A 16 -13.12 -20.54 2.38
CA LYS A 16 -11.86 -21.14 1.99
C LYS A 16 -10.73 -20.36 2.66
N ARG A 17 -9.71 -21.06 3.14
CA ARG A 17 -8.46 -20.38 3.52
C ARG A 17 -7.88 -19.75 2.26
N ASP A 18 -7.86 -18.42 2.23
CA ASP A 18 -7.26 -17.67 1.13
C ASP A 18 -5.74 -17.84 1.10
N CYS A 19 -5.11 -17.96 2.28
CA CYS A 19 -3.68 -18.18 2.45
C CYS A 19 -3.38 -19.43 3.28
N ASN A 20 -2.35 -20.19 2.88
CA ASN A 20 -1.80 -21.31 3.65
C ASN A 20 -0.58 -20.91 4.49
N THR A 21 -0.35 -19.60 4.66
CA THR A 21 0.79 -19.03 5.39
C THR A 21 0.34 -18.39 6.71
N ASP A 22 1.28 -18.22 7.64
CA ASP A 22 1.06 -17.44 8.86
C ASP A 22 1.06 -15.95 8.50
N ILE A 23 -0.11 -15.41 8.17
CA ILE A 23 -0.26 -14.04 7.69
C ILE A 23 0.13 -13.02 8.76
N LEU A 24 -0.10 -13.32 10.05
CA LEU A 24 0.25 -12.42 11.15
C LEU A 24 1.76 -12.29 11.25
N ARG A 25 2.47 -13.44 11.28
CA ARG A 25 3.94 -13.46 11.29
C ARG A 25 4.53 -12.78 10.05
N SER A 26 3.91 -12.96 8.88
CA SER A 26 4.35 -12.30 7.64
C SER A 26 4.30 -10.78 7.78
N HIS A 27 3.23 -10.24 8.39
CA HIS A 27 3.10 -8.81 8.66
C HIS A 27 4.09 -8.30 9.71
N GLU A 28 4.33 -9.06 10.78
CA GLU A 28 5.31 -8.73 11.82
C GLU A 28 6.73 -8.66 11.25
N ASN A 29 7.13 -9.67 10.48
CA ASN A 29 8.45 -9.74 9.86
C ASN A 29 8.64 -8.63 8.82
N LEU A 30 7.64 -8.42 7.96
CA LEU A 30 7.68 -7.36 6.96
C LEU A 30 7.70 -5.98 7.62
N GLY A 31 6.90 -5.79 8.67
CA GLY A 31 6.89 -4.56 9.46
C GLY A 31 8.23 -4.28 10.13
N ALA A 32 8.86 -5.29 10.74
CA ALA A 32 10.20 -5.17 11.32
C ALA A 32 11.26 -4.84 10.26
N TYR A 33 11.15 -5.44 9.08
CA TYR A 33 12.01 -5.13 7.95
C TYR A 33 11.86 -3.68 7.51
N LEU A 34 10.62 -3.21 7.27
CA LEU A 34 10.33 -1.82 6.91
C LEU A 34 10.87 -0.84 7.96
N ALA A 35 10.64 -1.14 9.24
CA ALA A 35 11.14 -0.31 10.34
C ALA A 35 12.68 -0.22 10.38
N SER A 36 13.38 -1.26 9.90
CA SER A 36 14.84 -1.30 9.86
C SER A 36 15.46 -0.50 8.72
N ILE A 37 14.73 -0.32 7.60
CA ILE A 37 15.26 0.32 6.39
C ILE A 37 14.72 1.74 6.17
N ILE A 38 13.53 2.06 6.68
CA ILE A 38 12.92 3.39 6.50
C ILE A 38 13.54 4.36 7.51
N PRO A 39 14.26 5.40 7.05
CA PRO A 39 14.82 6.38 7.97
C PRO A 39 13.72 7.12 8.74
N PRO A 40 13.98 7.56 9.98
CA PRO A 40 13.04 8.39 10.73
C PRO A 40 12.59 9.63 9.94
N ASP A 41 11.33 10.01 10.11
CA ASP A 41 10.69 11.17 9.48
C ASP A 41 10.59 11.14 7.95
N SER A 42 10.98 10.03 7.30
CA SER A 42 10.83 9.85 5.85
C SER A 42 9.35 9.85 5.46
N LEU A 43 9.02 10.57 4.39
CA LEU A 43 7.68 10.57 3.80
C LEU A 43 7.53 9.41 2.82
N VAL A 44 6.64 8.49 3.14
CA VAL A 44 6.42 7.25 2.39
C VAL A 44 5.23 7.41 1.45
N TYR A 45 5.48 7.20 0.16
CA TYR A 45 4.46 6.96 -0.85
C TYR A 45 4.09 5.48 -0.87
N TRP A 46 2.80 5.17 -0.74
CA TRP A 46 2.28 3.81 -0.74
C TRP A 46 1.52 3.48 -2.04
N ASP A 47 2.03 2.49 -2.77
CA ASP A 47 1.32 1.73 -3.81
C ASP A 47 1.43 0.21 -3.52
N GLY A 48 1.37 -0.14 -2.23
CA GLY A 48 1.46 -1.51 -1.73
C GLY A 48 0.11 -2.23 -1.68
N GLY A 49 -0.91 -1.72 -2.38
CA GLY A 49 -2.26 -2.27 -2.40
C GLY A 49 -3.03 -2.07 -1.08
N ASN A 50 -4.10 -2.85 -0.88
CA ASN A 50 -4.97 -2.78 0.31
C ASN A 50 -4.37 -3.41 1.57
N ALA A 51 -3.04 -3.53 1.65
CA ALA A 51 -2.36 -4.26 2.69
C ALA A 51 -1.37 -3.37 3.44
N PHE A 52 -1.84 -2.20 3.88
CA PHE A 52 -1.06 -1.18 4.59
C PHE A 52 -0.59 -1.63 5.99
N THR A 53 -1.17 -2.70 6.53
CA THR A 53 -0.90 -3.22 7.88
C THR A 53 0.58 -3.31 8.27
N PRO A 54 1.56 -3.70 7.43
CA PRO A 54 2.96 -3.71 7.84
C PRO A 54 3.51 -2.34 8.28
N MET A 55 2.95 -1.23 7.76
CA MET A 55 3.39 0.12 8.12
C MET A 55 3.09 0.48 9.58
N ILE A 56 2.19 -0.24 10.28
CA ILE A 56 1.94 0.00 11.72
C ILE A 56 3.20 -0.26 12.57
N TYR A 57 4.14 -1.06 12.07
CA TYR A 57 5.40 -1.39 12.75
C TYR A 57 6.51 -0.38 12.45
N ALA A 58 6.29 0.59 11.56
CA ALA A 58 7.22 1.65 11.22
C ALA A 58 6.66 3.03 11.62
N PRO A 59 6.37 3.29 12.92
CA PRO A 59 5.72 4.52 13.37
C PRO A 59 6.57 5.78 13.18
N GLN A 60 7.87 5.63 12.90
CA GLN A 60 8.75 6.73 12.55
C GLN A 60 8.55 7.28 11.14
N ALA A 61 7.82 6.56 10.28
CA ALA A 61 7.53 6.99 8.92
C ALA A 61 6.36 7.98 8.88
N ARG A 62 6.46 9.00 8.03
CA ARG A 62 5.34 9.87 7.68
C ARG A 62 4.63 9.27 6.46
N ILE A 63 3.32 9.43 6.40
CA ILE A 63 2.48 8.79 5.38
C ILE A 63 1.50 9.81 4.79
N PHE A 64 0.97 9.52 3.61
CA PHE A 64 -0.21 10.21 3.08
C PHE A 64 -1.47 9.46 3.53
N PRO A 65 -2.25 9.97 4.50
CA PRO A 65 -3.33 9.19 5.12
C PRO A 65 -4.37 8.62 4.14
N PRO A 66 -4.75 9.30 3.04
CA PRO A 66 -5.67 8.72 2.07
C PRO A 66 -5.16 7.42 1.41
N GLN A 67 -3.84 7.21 1.31
CA GLN A 67 -3.26 6.03 0.68
C GLN A 67 -3.37 4.75 1.52
N ILE A 68 -3.76 4.85 2.81
CA ILE A 68 -3.98 3.67 3.67
C ILE A 68 -5.01 2.71 3.04
N ASN A 69 -5.99 3.26 2.33
CA ASN A 69 -7.05 2.50 1.66
C ASN A 69 -6.86 2.43 0.13
N ASP A 70 -5.64 2.73 -0.35
CA ASP A 70 -5.21 2.64 -1.76
C ASP A 70 -6.28 3.15 -2.74
N GLY A 71 -6.75 2.31 -3.66
CA GLY A 71 -7.70 2.68 -4.70
C GLY A 71 -9.13 2.93 -4.21
N TYR A 72 -9.51 2.51 -3.00
CA TYR A 72 -10.86 2.74 -2.47
C TYR A 72 -11.13 4.21 -2.15
N THR A 73 -10.08 5.00 -1.97
CA THR A 73 -10.15 6.44 -1.69
C THR A 73 -9.73 7.30 -2.89
N PHE A 74 -9.36 6.68 -4.01
CA PHE A 74 -8.97 7.38 -5.24
C PHE A 74 -10.20 7.86 -6.04
N HIS A 75 -10.11 9.07 -6.59
CA HIS A 75 -11.11 9.67 -7.47
C HIS A 75 -10.49 10.15 -8.77
N ILE A 76 -11.28 10.07 -9.85
CA ILE A 76 -10.93 10.68 -11.13
C ILE A 76 -11.39 12.15 -11.10
N GLY A 77 -10.44 13.08 -11.09
CA GLY A 77 -10.70 14.52 -11.00
C GLY A 77 -11.05 14.98 -9.58
N GLY A 78 -11.82 16.07 -9.47
CA GLY A 78 -12.17 16.69 -8.18
C GLY A 78 -11.12 17.67 -7.66
N ASP A 79 -11.54 18.56 -6.77
CA ASP A 79 -10.63 19.50 -6.12
C ASP A 79 -9.72 18.77 -5.11
N PRO A 80 -8.39 18.89 -5.21
CA PRO A 80 -7.48 18.12 -4.38
C PRO A 80 -7.59 18.45 -2.88
N ASP A 81 -7.86 19.71 -2.53
CA ASP A 81 -7.93 20.13 -1.12
C ASP A 81 -9.23 19.62 -0.48
N VAL A 82 -10.35 19.66 -1.21
CA VAL A 82 -11.63 19.07 -0.78
C VAL A 82 -11.52 17.56 -0.63
N LEU A 83 -10.92 16.86 -1.60
CA LEU A 83 -10.74 15.41 -1.52
C LEU A 83 -9.87 15.04 -0.32
N TYR A 84 -8.74 15.72 -0.13
CA TYR A 84 -7.85 15.45 0.99
C TYR A 84 -8.53 15.68 2.34
N TYR A 85 -9.34 16.73 2.47
CA TYR A 85 -10.14 17.01 3.67
C TYR A 85 -11.05 15.83 4.06
N PHE A 86 -11.54 15.07 3.09
CA PHE A 86 -12.37 13.88 3.31
C PHE A 86 -11.59 12.55 3.25
N SER A 87 -10.26 12.59 3.37
CA SER A 87 -9.38 11.41 3.29
C SER A 87 -9.46 10.68 1.94
N HIS A 88 -9.72 11.43 0.87
CA HIS A 88 -9.68 10.97 -0.52
C HIS A 88 -8.49 11.57 -1.28
N TRP A 89 -8.20 11.01 -2.45
CA TRP A 89 -7.11 11.50 -3.29
C TRP A 89 -7.38 11.34 -4.77
N ASN A 90 -6.59 11.99 -5.61
CA ASN A 90 -6.72 11.98 -7.06
C ASN A 90 -5.33 12.09 -7.72
N GLY A 91 -5.30 12.20 -9.05
CA GLY A 91 -4.07 12.33 -9.83
C GLY A 91 -3.24 13.59 -9.52
N GLU A 92 -3.85 14.69 -9.08
CA GLU A 92 -3.09 15.90 -8.72
C GLU A 92 -2.34 15.71 -7.40
N LEU A 93 -2.99 15.09 -6.41
CA LEU A 93 -2.35 14.70 -5.16
C LEU A 93 -1.28 13.63 -5.39
N ASP A 94 -1.53 12.64 -6.24
CA ASP A 94 -0.55 11.62 -6.65
C ASP A 94 0.75 12.26 -7.15
N LEU A 95 0.65 13.15 -8.15
CA LEU A 95 1.81 13.85 -8.72
C LEU A 95 2.57 14.65 -7.67
N ARG A 96 1.85 15.36 -6.80
CA ARG A 96 2.45 16.12 -5.69
C ARG A 96 3.20 15.20 -4.74
N TRP A 97 2.57 14.13 -4.29
CA TRP A 97 3.13 13.19 -3.32
C TRP A 97 4.34 12.43 -3.87
N ARG A 98 4.34 12.07 -5.16
CA ARG A 98 5.52 11.51 -5.83
C ARG A 98 6.70 12.48 -5.83
N SER A 99 6.47 13.79 -5.89
CA SER A 99 7.55 14.77 -5.83
C SER A 99 8.08 15.00 -4.41
N GLU A 100 7.24 14.76 -3.39
CA GLU A 100 7.55 15.02 -1.98
C GLU A 100 8.09 13.79 -1.24
N ALA A 101 7.77 12.58 -1.70
CA ALA A 101 8.12 11.36 -0.99
C ALA A 101 9.62 11.02 -1.10
N ASP A 102 10.14 10.52 0.03
CA ASP A 102 11.51 10.04 0.20
C ASP A 102 11.60 8.54 -0.09
N VAL A 103 10.53 7.79 0.21
CA VAL A 103 10.47 6.33 0.09
C VAL A 103 9.21 5.92 -0.66
N PHE A 104 9.35 4.96 -1.57
CA PHE A 104 8.27 4.40 -2.38
C PHE A 104 8.14 2.91 -2.08
N ILE A 105 6.95 2.48 -1.67
CA ILE A 105 6.65 1.08 -1.40
C ILE A 105 5.58 0.61 -2.40
N ILE A 106 5.98 -0.27 -3.31
CA ILE A 106 5.19 -0.63 -4.50
C ILE A 106 4.96 -2.15 -4.54
N GLU A 107 3.73 -2.61 -4.81
CA GLU A 107 3.51 -4.03 -5.13
C GLU A 107 4.29 -4.43 -6.40
N ALA A 108 4.92 -5.60 -6.39
CA ALA A 108 5.72 -6.09 -7.50
C ALA A 108 4.93 -6.13 -8.82
N LYS A 109 3.66 -6.53 -8.79
CA LYS A 109 2.77 -6.54 -9.97
C LYS A 109 2.45 -5.15 -10.53
N ARG A 110 2.58 -4.09 -9.72
CA ARG A 110 2.32 -2.70 -10.14
C ARG A 110 3.57 -1.99 -10.68
N TYR A 111 4.75 -2.57 -10.47
CA TYR A 111 6.03 -1.93 -10.82
C TYR A 111 6.13 -1.49 -12.29
N ALA A 112 5.45 -2.17 -13.22
CA ALA A 112 5.46 -1.76 -14.62
C ALA A 112 5.01 -0.28 -14.81
N ASN A 113 4.10 0.21 -13.97
CA ASN A 113 3.64 1.61 -13.99
C ASN A 113 4.65 2.61 -13.39
N TRP A 114 5.70 2.10 -12.76
CA TRP A 114 6.70 2.87 -12.02
C TRP A 114 8.09 2.82 -12.64
N ALA A 115 8.35 1.90 -13.58
CA ALA A 115 9.68 1.62 -14.11
C ALA A 115 10.36 2.86 -14.72
N ASP A 116 9.59 3.76 -15.33
CA ASP A 116 10.11 5.00 -15.94
C ASP A 116 10.41 6.08 -14.89
N PHE A 117 9.79 6.01 -13.70
CA PHE A 117 9.98 6.98 -12.62
C PHE A 117 11.05 6.52 -11.62
N LEU A 118 11.06 5.24 -11.24
CA LEU A 118 11.98 4.68 -10.23
C LEU A 118 13.30 4.26 -10.87
N THR A 119 14.02 5.24 -11.42
CA THR A 119 15.28 5.01 -12.13
C THR A 119 16.44 4.76 -11.16
N PRO A 120 17.43 3.90 -11.49
CA PRO A 120 18.60 3.67 -10.64
C PRO A 120 19.49 4.90 -10.41
N GLN A 121 19.32 5.96 -11.20
CA GLN A 121 20.05 7.22 -11.06
C GLN A 121 19.48 8.11 -9.97
N GLU A 122 18.18 8.00 -9.71
CA GLU A 122 17.45 8.83 -8.75
C GLU A 122 17.02 8.05 -7.50
N PHE A 123 17.03 6.72 -7.57
CA PHE A 123 16.53 5.86 -6.51
C PHE A 123 17.46 4.67 -6.24
N GLN A 124 17.62 4.36 -4.96
CA GLN A 124 18.17 3.09 -4.49
C GLN A 124 17.03 2.11 -4.20
N GLU A 125 17.05 0.93 -4.82
CA GLU A 125 16.17 -0.18 -4.44
C GLU A 125 16.78 -0.98 -3.28
N PHE A 126 15.98 -1.24 -2.25
CA PHE A 126 16.38 -2.13 -1.16
C PHE A 126 16.21 -3.62 -1.54
N PRO A 127 16.93 -4.53 -0.88
CA PRO A 127 16.69 -5.96 -1.03
C PRO A 127 15.22 -6.31 -0.82
N ARG A 128 14.67 -7.26 -1.60
CA ARG A 128 13.27 -7.64 -1.43
C ARG A 128 13.06 -8.32 -0.07
N PRO A 129 11.99 -7.97 0.67
CA PRO A 129 11.64 -8.68 1.89
C PRO A 129 11.30 -10.14 1.57
N ALA A 130 11.57 -11.04 2.53
CA ALA A 130 11.25 -12.45 2.38
C ALA A 130 9.74 -12.71 2.48
N ASP A 131 9.03 -11.88 3.24
CA ASP A 131 7.59 -11.98 3.49
C ASP A 131 6.81 -10.95 2.67
N SER A 132 5.57 -11.31 2.31
CA SER A 132 4.64 -10.50 1.55
C SER A 132 3.43 -10.14 2.42
N PRO A 133 2.81 -8.95 2.25
CA PRO A 133 1.62 -8.58 2.99
C PRO A 133 0.37 -9.39 2.56
N SER A 134 0.44 -10.10 1.44
CA SER A 134 -0.63 -10.98 0.93
C SER A 134 -0.04 -12.24 0.27
N CYS A 135 -0.80 -13.34 0.26
CA CYS A 135 -0.43 -14.56 -0.44
C CYS A 135 -0.80 -14.56 -1.94
N VAL A 136 -1.30 -13.44 -2.46
CA VAL A 136 -1.56 -13.25 -3.89
C VAL A 136 -0.24 -13.03 -4.61
N GLU A 137 -0.05 -13.71 -5.74
CA GLU A 137 1.14 -13.53 -6.59
C GLU A 137 1.33 -12.06 -6.99
N GLY A 138 2.56 -11.55 -6.85
CA GLY A 138 2.90 -10.18 -7.21
C GLY A 138 2.55 -9.13 -6.14
N ALA A 139 2.06 -9.56 -4.96
CA ALA A 139 1.83 -8.68 -3.81
C ALA A 139 3.10 -8.39 -3.00
N GLU A 140 4.25 -9.01 -3.36
CA GLU A 140 5.53 -8.72 -2.74
C GLU A 140 5.88 -7.25 -2.89
N LEU A 141 6.52 -6.65 -1.88
CA LEU A 141 6.85 -5.24 -1.91
C LEU A 141 8.23 -5.00 -2.52
N ARG A 142 8.30 -4.00 -3.40
CA ARG A 142 9.55 -3.39 -3.84
C ARG A 142 9.66 -2.02 -3.18
N ILE A 143 10.78 -1.78 -2.53
CA ILE A 143 11.00 -0.56 -1.74
C ILE A 143 12.16 0.23 -2.34
N PHE A 144 11.91 1.51 -2.60
CA PHE A 144 12.87 2.42 -3.20
C PHE A 144 13.03 3.64 -2.31
N GLN A 145 14.26 4.11 -2.16
CA GLN A 145 14.58 5.37 -1.50
C GLN A 145 15.14 6.35 -2.51
N ARG A 146 14.64 7.58 -2.49
CA ARG A 146 15.17 8.68 -3.29
C ARG A 146 16.59 9.02 -2.84
N LEU A 147 17.49 9.19 -3.80
CA LEU A 147 18.86 9.65 -3.55
C LEU A 147 18.87 11.18 -3.30
N PRO A 148 19.78 11.68 -2.44
CA PRO A 148 19.92 13.10 -2.15
C PRO A 148 20.49 13.91 -3.32
#